data_AF-A0A954G0Z1-F1
#
_entry.id   AF-A0A954G0Z1-F1
#
_cell.length_a   1.000
_cell.length_b   1.000
_cell.length_c   1.000
_cell.angle_alpha   90.00
_cell.angle_beta   90.00
_cell.angle_gamma   90.00
#
_symmetry.space_group_name_H-M   'P 1'
#
loop_
_entity.id
_entity.type
_entity.pdbx_description
1 polymer ?
#
loop_
_entity_poly.entity_id
_entity_poly.type
_entity_poly.pdbx_seq_one_letter_code
_entity_poly.pdbx_strand_id
1 'polypeptide(L)'
;NVPHHAITMGVGSILSAKKIIIMALGEHKAAVVKRAAEEEVTDEVSASFLQTHKNSLFVVDSAAAAELTAVKTPWIVGNIEWTPQLEKKAVIWLSREVNKPLLKLETDDFLQNHLHQLIHKHGSVGQIRQRVFDELLEGICTRPAGIDPKRVIVFSPHPDDDVISMGGTLITLADQGHDVYIAYMTSGNIAVFDHDALRHIDFVLEFHKLFHPEDQAALEHLQALKESIDNKNAGDLDTPEMLGIKGLIRKTEATAGAEVAGVPEERLRFLNLPFYQTGQVSKKPIGEEDIAIVADLLREINPHQIYVAGDLSDPHGTHRVCA
;
A
#
# COMPACT_ATOMS: atom_id res chain seq x y z
N ASN A 1 9.66 10.38 -11.38
CA ASN A 1 9.84 11.74 -10.79
C ASN A 1 11.23 12.33 -11.06
N VAL A 2 11.65 12.42 -12.33
CA VAL A 2 12.79 13.26 -12.71
C VAL A 2 12.23 14.31 -13.68
N PRO A 3 12.41 15.61 -13.42
CA PRO A 3 11.90 16.64 -14.31
C PRO A 3 12.56 16.53 -15.68
N HIS A 4 11.82 16.86 -16.74
CA HIS A 4 12.35 16.84 -18.12
C HIS A 4 13.56 17.75 -18.32
N HIS A 5 13.72 18.75 -17.46
CA HIS A 5 14.86 19.65 -17.45
C HIS A 5 15.31 19.87 -16.00
N ALA A 6 16.61 19.85 -15.77
CA ALA A 6 17.21 20.15 -14.47
C ALA A 6 18.42 21.06 -14.66
N ILE A 7 18.64 21.96 -13.70
CA ILE A 7 19.87 22.76 -13.60
C ILE A 7 20.66 22.20 -12.43
N THR A 8 21.86 21.73 -12.70
CA THR A 8 22.77 21.28 -11.65
C THR A 8 23.46 22.49 -11.03
N MET A 9 23.36 22.65 -9.72
CA MET A 9 24.03 23.70 -8.96
C MET A 9 24.75 23.09 -7.77
N GLY A 10 25.96 23.59 -7.46
CA GLY A 10 26.67 23.22 -6.25
C GLY A 10 25.98 23.79 -5.01
N VAL A 11 26.08 23.07 -3.89
CA VAL A 11 25.51 23.49 -2.59
C VAL A 11 26.03 24.88 -2.18
N GLY A 12 27.31 25.17 -2.39
CA GLY A 12 27.90 26.49 -2.11
C GLY A 12 27.21 27.63 -2.88
N SER A 13 26.86 27.41 -4.15
CA SER A 13 26.11 28.40 -4.95
C SER A 13 24.70 28.61 -4.40
N ILE A 14 24.03 27.54 -3.95
CA ILE A 14 22.71 27.62 -3.31
C ILE A 14 22.80 28.43 -2.00
N LEU A 15 23.80 28.16 -1.17
CA LEU A 15 24.04 28.85 0.10
C LEU A 15 24.43 30.34 -0.06
N SER A 16 24.89 30.75 -1.24
CA SER A 16 25.18 32.16 -1.54
C SER A 16 23.93 33.02 -1.78
N ALA A 17 22.76 32.39 -1.93
CA ALA A 17 21.50 33.09 -2.16
C ALA A 17 21.10 33.95 -0.94
N LYS A 18 20.41 35.09 -1.17
CA LYS A 18 19.94 35.95 -0.07
C LYS A 18 18.83 35.31 0.77
N LYS A 19 18.06 34.40 0.15
CA LYS A 19 16.95 33.67 0.73
C LYS A 19 16.81 32.35 -0.01
N ILE A 20 16.56 31.28 0.74
CA ILE A 20 16.33 29.94 0.20
C ILE A 20 14.94 29.50 0.63
N ILE A 21 14.14 29.04 -0.32
CA ILE A 21 12.82 28.44 -0.05
C ILE A 21 12.87 27.03 -0.61
N ILE A 22 12.58 26.05 0.23
CA ILE A 22 12.46 24.65 -0.16
C ILE A 22 11.01 24.21 0.04
N MET A 23 10.47 23.51 -0.95
CA MET A 23 9.12 22.96 -0.92
C MET A 23 9.18 21.45 -1.00
N ALA A 24 8.47 20.77 -0.11
CA ALA A 24 8.31 19.32 -0.15
C ALA A 24 6.87 18.94 0.17
N LEU A 25 6.29 18.06 -0.64
CA LEU A 25 4.88 17.67 -0.57
C LEU A 25 4.77 16.14 -0.60
N GLY A 26 3.81 15.61 0.14
CA GLY A 26 3.50 14.19 0.21
C GLY A 26 4.33 13.41 1.21
N GLU A 27 3.74 12.31 1.69
CA GLU A 27 4.28 11.44 2.75
C GLU A 27 5.66 10.86 2.42
N HIS A 28 5.90 10.50 1.15
CA HIS A 28 7.19 9.99 0.68
C HIS A 28 8.37 10.97 0.87
N LYS A 29 8.09 12.24 1.19
CA LYS A 29 9.12 13.24 1.54
C LYS A 29 9.34 13.39 3.05
N ALA A 30 8.49 12.82 3.91
CA ALA A 30 8.52 13.08 5.34
C ALA A 30 9.86 12.74 6.00
N ALA A 31 10.40 11.55 5.70
CA ALA A 31 11.69 11.12 6.25
C ALA A 31 12.83 12.08 5.84
N VAL A 32 12.94 12.42 4.55
CA VAL A 32 14.03 13.31 4.08
C VAL A 32 13.86 14.76 4.57
N VAL A 33 12.63 15.24 4.74
CA VAL A 33 12.36 16.55 5.34
C VAL A 33 12.86 16.61 6.77
N LYS A 34 12.58 15.58 7.59
CA LYS A 34 13.11 15.48 8.95
C LYS A 34 14.64 15.48 8.97
N ARG A 35 15.28 14.62 8.15
CA ARG A 35 16.75 14.57 8.02
C ARG A 35 17.33 15.93 7.62
N ALA A 36 16.68 16.62 6.68
CA ALA A 36 17.16 17.90 6.18
C ALA A 36 16.97 19.05 7.19
N ALA A 37 15.93 19.03 8.01
CA ALA A 37 15.58 20.16 8.88
C ALA A 37 16.03 19.99 10.34
N GLU A 38 16.12 18.76 10.86
CA GLU A 38 16.30 18.50 12.30
C GLU A 38 17.55 17.66 12.64
N GLU A 39 18.06 16.84 11.72
CA GLU A 39 19.21 15.96 11.97
C GLU A 39 20.55 16.63 11.63
N GLU A 40 21.66 15.96 11.96
CA GLU A 40 23.01 16.47 11.68
C GLU A 40 23.24 16.73 10.18
N VAL A 41 23.98 17.80 9.89
CA VAL A 41 24.33 18.19 8.52
C VAL A 41 25.27 17.14 7.91
N THR A 42 24.88 16.57 6.77
CA THR A 42 25.60 15.49 6.08
C THR A 42 25.55 15.65 4.56
N ASP A 43 26.62 15.22 3.89
CA ASP A 43 26.73 15.19 2.42
C ASP A 43 25.72 14.24 1.77
N GLU A 44 25.24 13.23 2.50
CA GLU A 44 24.20 12.31 2.02
C GLU A 44 22.86 13.02 1.76
N VAL A 45 22.59 14.09 2.50
CA VAL A 45 21.36 14.88 2.40
C VAL A 45 21.76 16.32 2.17
N SER A 46 21.97 16.70 0.91
CA SER A 46 22.45 18.06 0.56
C SER A 46 21.54 19.18 1.06
N ALA A 47 20.25 18.91 1.27
CA ALA A 47 19.31 19.87 1.86
C ALA A 47 19.57 20.16 3.35
N SER A 48 20.32 19.30 4.06
CA SER A 48 20.70 19.53 5.47
C SER A 48 21.60 20.75 5.64
N PHE A 49 22.44 21.05 4.65
CA PHE A 49 23.25 22.29 4.64
C PHE A 49 22.41 23.56 4.71
N LEU A 50 21.13 23.52 4.35
CA LEU A 50 20.25 24.69 4.46
C LEU A 50 20.03 25.12 5.91
N GLN A 51 20.29 24.24 6.89
CA GLN A 51 20.27 24.59 8.32
C GLN A 51 21.33 25.64 8.68
N THR A 52 22.45 25.72 7.94
CA THR A 52 23.51 26.71 8.20
C THR A 52 23.20 28.08 7.60
N HIS A 53 22.15 28.19 6.77
CA HIS A 53 21.79 29.43 6.11
C HIS A 53 20.86 30.28 6.98
N LYS A 54 21.20 31.55 7.19
CA LYS A 54 20.46 32.46 8.11
C LYS A 54 19.02 32.77 7.68
N ASN A 55 18.68 32.52 6.42
CA ASN A 55 17.37 32.86 5.82
C ASN A 55 16.86 31.74 4.91
N SER A 56 16.72 30.54 5.49
CA SER A 56 16.07 29.40 4.86
C SER A 56 14.61 29.28 5.32
N LEU A 57 13.72 28.84 4.43
CA LEU A 57 12.33 28.55 4.74
C LEU A 57 11.93 27.20 4.12
N PHE A 58 11.47 26.29 4.97
CA PHE A 58 10.86 25.03 4.55
C PHE A 58 9.34 25.20 4.48
N VAL A 59 8.76 24.95 3.32
CA VAL A 59 7.31 24.96 3.10
C VAL A 59 6.89 23.54 2.80
N VAL A 60 6.20 22.91 3.75
CA VAL A 60 5.82 21.51 3.68
C VAL A 60 4.33 21.36 3.95
N ASP A 61 3.70 20.36 3.31
CA ASP A 61 2.34 19.97 3.66
C ASP A 61 2.33 19.08 4.91
N SER A 62 1.13 18.82 5.46
CA SER A 62 0.99 18.01 6.67
C SER A 62 1.56 16.60 6.53
N ALA A 63 1.52 16.02 5.31
CA ALA A 63 2.04 14.69 5.03
C ALA A 63 3.59 14.67 5.05
N ALA A 64 4.24 15.62 4.38
CA ALA A 64 5.70 15.77 4.42
C ALA A 64 6.21 16.26 5.78
N ALA A 65 5.36 16.90 6.60
CA ALA A 65 5.71 17.32 7.95
C ALA A 65 5.55 16.20 9.00
N ALA A 66 4.96 15.05 8.64
CA ALA A 66 4.50 14.04 9.60
C ALA A 66 5.60 13.49 10.53
N GLU A 67 6.85 13.49 10.06
CA GLU A 67 8.03 13.00 10.80
C GLU A 67 8.79 14.08 11.58
N LEU A 68 8.47 15.37 11.38
CA LEU A 68 9.09 16.46 12.14
C LEU A 68 8.75 16.32 13.63
N THR A 69 9.72 16.58 14.51
CA THR A 69 9.58 16.41 15.95
C THR A 69 8.40 17.21 16.50
N ALA A 70 8.23 18.45 16.03
CA ALA A 70 7.11 19.33 16.41
C ALA A 70 5.73 18.83 15.97
N VAL A 71 5.64 17.88 15.04
CA VAL A 71 4.38 17.29 14.55
C VAL A 71 4.18 15.89 15.11
N LYS A 72 5.23 15.07 15.07
CA LYS A 72 5.23 13.68 15.51
C LYS A 72 5.15 13.56 17.03
N THR A 73 5.94 14.36 17.76
CA THR A 73 6.09 14.31 19.22
C THR A 73 6.10 15.72 19.83
N PRO A 74 5.02 16.52 19.63
CA PRO A 74 5.00 17.93 20.02
C PRO A 74 5.24 18.18 21.53
N TRP A 75 4.93 17.19 22.37
CA TRP A 75 5.18 17.22 23.82
C TRP A 75 6.67 17.23 24.22
N ILE A 76 7.59 16.86 23.31
CA ILE A 76 9.02 16.95 23.56
C ILE A 76 9.51 18.40 23.37
N VAL A 77 8.90 19.12 22.43
CA VAL A 77 9.33 20.48 22.06
C VAL A 77 8.89 21.50 23.11
N GLY A 78 7.68 21.35 23.66
CA GLY A 78 7.18 22.28 24.66
C GLY A 78 5.79 21.95 25.18
N ASN A 79 5.18 22.95 25.82
CA ASN A 79 3.84 22.81 26.39
C ASN A 79 2.80 22.73 25.27
N ILE A 80 1.88 21.78 25.38
CA ILE A 80 0.84 21.55 24.40
C ILE A 80 -0.53 21.47 25.07
N GLU A 81 -1.56 21.82 24.30
CA GLU A 81 -2.93 21.49 24.68
C GLU A 81 -3.20 20.02 24.38
N TRP A 82 -3.39 19.22 25.43
CA TRP A 82 -3.68 17.81 25.29
C TRP A 82 -5.11 17.58 24.78
N THR A 83 -5.24 16.97 23.60
CA THR A 83 -6.49 16.45 23.04
C THR A 83 -6.53 14.93 23.16
N PRO A 84 -7.69 14.25 23.18
CA PRO A 84 -7.76 12.79 23.22
C PRO A 84 -6.89 12.10 22.15
N GLN A 85 -6.84 12.69 20.95
CA GLN A 85 -6.01 12.19 19.84
C GLN A 85 -4.50 12.31 20.15
N LEU A 86 -4.04 13.41 20.74
CA LEU A 86 -2.64 13.58 21.13
C LEU A 86 -2.27 12.68 22.31
N GLU A 87 -3.19 12.47 23.25
CA GLU A 87 -3.00 11.55 24.37
C GLU A 87 -2.82 10.11 23.86
N LYS A 88 -3.73 9.64 23.00
CA LYS A 88 -3.61 8.34 22.32
C LYS A 88 -2.31 8.21 21.55
N LYS A 89 -1.94 9.23 20.75
CA LYS A 89 -0.69 9.27 19.99
C LYS A 89 0.54 9.15 20.90
N ALA A 90 0.58 9.90 21.99
CA ALA A 90 1.70 9.94 22.93
C ALA A 90 1.90 8.61 23.66
N VAL A 91 0.82 7.99 24.14
CA VAL A 91 0.89 6.72 24.88
C VAL A 91 1.29 5.55 23.96
N ILE A 92 0.78 5.52 22.72
CA ILE A 92 1.19 4.53 21.72
C ILE A 92 2.67 4.73 21.34
N TRP A 93 3.09 5.99 21.14
CA TRP A 93 4.49 6.30 20.89
C TRP A 93 5.37 5.82 22.05
N LEU A 94 5.02 6.15 23.30
CA LEU A 94 5.76 5.75 24.49
C LEU A 94 5.90 4.22 24.57
N SER A 95 4.80 3.48 24.36
CA SER A 95 4.79 2.01 24.34
C SER A 95 5.81 1.42 23.38
N ARG A 96 5.97 2.03 22.20
CA ARG A 96 6.96 1.62 21.19
C ARG A 96 8.36 2.03 21.59
N GLU A 97 8.54 3.25 22.10
CA GLU A 97 9.84 3.80 22.50
C GLU A 97 10.50 2.98 23.61
N VAL A 98 9.73 2.61 24.64
CA VAL A 98 10.25 1.79 25.76
C VAL A 98 10.10 0.28 25.50
N ASN A 99 9.55 -0.12 24.35
CA ASN A 99 9.25 -1.51 23.99
C ASN A 99 8.48 -2.29 25.08
N LYS A 100 7.44 -1.67 25.65
CA LYS A 100 6.55 -2.28 26.64
C LYS A 100 5.11 -2.30 26.12
N PRO A 101 4.33 -3.37 26.36
CA PRO A 101 2.89 -3.36 26.09
C PRO A 101 2.19 -2.20 26.82
N LEU A 102 1.18 -1.60 26.19
CA LEU A 102 0.52 -0.39 26.68
C LEU A 102 0.04 -0.49 28.14
N LEU A 103 -0.56 -1.62 28.53
CA LEU A 103 -1.05 -1.87 29.89
C LEU A 103 0.06 -2.09 30.92
N LYS A 104 1.32 -2.26 30.49
CA LYS A 104 2.51 -2.43 31.34
C LYS A 104 3.34 -1.16 31.48
N LEU A 105 2.89 -0.05 30.91
CA LEU A 105 3.55 1.24 31.12
C LEU A 105 3.42 1.69 32.58
N GLU A 106 4.53 2.21 33.10
CA GLU A 106 4.71 2.66 34.47
C GLU A 106 4.92 4.18 34.51
N THR A 107 4.78 4.79 35.69
CA THR A 107 4.93 6.24 35.84
C THR A 107 6.30 6.75 35.41
N ASP A 108 7.35 5.99 35.70
CA ASP A 108 8.72 6.38 35.33
C ASP A 108 8.89 6.46 33.81
N ASP A 109 8.22 5.60 33.03
CA ASP A 109 8.26 5.64 31.58
C ASP A 109 7.74 7.00 31.06
N PHE A 110 6.63 7.50 31.62
CA PHE A 110 6.07 8.80 31.24
C PHE A 110 6.98 9.97 31.65
N LEU A 111 7.55 9.90 32.85
CA LEU A 111 8.40 10.97 33.39
C LEU A 111 9.72 11.09 32.60
N GLN A 112 10.36 9.96 32.26
CA GLN A 112 11.60 9.94 31.50
C GLN A 112 11.44 10.37 30.04
N ASN A 113 10.20 10.39 29.52
CA ASN A 113 9.90 10.67 28.12
C ASN A 113 9.04 11.93 27.92
N HIS A 114 9.20 12.93 28.79
CA HIS A 114 8.58 14.26 28.67
C HIS A 114 7.04 14.29 28.76
N LEU A 115 6.39 13.24 29.28
CA LEU A 115 4.92 13.15 29.40
C LEU A 115 4.39 13.52 30.80
N HIS A 116 5.17 14.26 31.59
CA HIS A 116 4.77 14.74 32.91
C HIS A 116 3.49 15.59 32.90
N GLN A 117 3.27 16.39 31.85
CA GLN A 117 2.05 17.20 31.70
C GLN A 117 0.79 16.35 31.55
N LEU A 118 0.93 15.21 30.87
CA LEU A 118 -0.15 14.27 30.66
C LEU A 118 -0.58 13.63 32.00
N ILE A 119 0.41 13.25 32.82
CA ILE A 119 0.16 12.76 34.18
C ILE A 119 -0.53 13.83 35.01
N HIS A 120 -0.03 15.07 35.00
CA HIS A 120 -0.60 16.17 35.79
C HIS A 120 -2.07 16.45 35.41
N LYS A 121 -2.41 16.34 34.12
CA LYS A 121 -3.77 16.57 33.63
C LYS A 121 -4.77 15.49 34.06
N HIS A 122 -4.38 14.20 34.05
CA HIS A 122 -5.30 13.07 34.27
C HIS A 122 -5.10 12.32 35.59
N GLY A 123 -4.08 12.68 36.39
CA GLY A 123 -3.86 12.20 37.75
C GLY A 123 -3.24 10.80 37.86
N SER A 124 -3.64 9.82 37.05
CA SER A 124 -3.16 8.44 37.14
C SER A 124 -2.76 7.85 35.79
N VAL A 125 -1.52 7.35 35.71
CA VAL A 125 -1.01 6.57 34.57
C VAL A 125 -1.86 5.33 34.31
N GLY A 126 -2.39 4.71 35.37
CA GLY A 126 -3.29 3.56 35.26
C GLY A 126 -4.59 3.89 34.52
N GLN A 127 -5.14 5.08 34.73
CA GLN A 127 -6.35 5.53 34.03
C GLN A 127 -6.05 5.92 32.58
N ILE A 128 -4.91 6.60 32.35
CA ILE A 128 -4.48 7.00 31.01
C ILE A 128 -4.28 5.75 30.13
N ARG A 129 -3.54 4.75 30.60
CA ARG A 129 -3.27 3.53 29.82
C ARG A 129 -4.55 2.72 29.55
N GLN A 130 -5.44 2.61 30.53
CA GLN A 130 -6.68 1.86 30.35
C GLN A 130 -7.57 2.53 29.30
N ARG A 131 -7.74 3.86 29.39
CA ARG A 131 -8.52 4.62 28.40
C ARG A 131 -7.99 4.44 26.98
N VAL A 132 -6.68 4.61 26.78
CA VAL A 132 -6.09 4.46 25.44
C VAL A 132 -6.20 3.01 24.94
N PHE A 133 -6.09 2.02 25.83
CA PHE A 133 -6.32 0.62 25.49
C PHE A 133 -7.76 0.36 25.05
N ASP A 134 -8.73 0.84 25.82
CA ASP A 134 -10.16 0.69 25.52
C ASP A 134 -10.50 1.38 24.19
N GLU A 135 -10.00 2.59 23.95
CA GLU A 135 -10.16 3.30 22.66
C GLU A 135 -9.51 2.59 21.46
N LEU A 136 -8.48 1.75 21.69
CA LEU A 136 -7.90 0.91 20.64
C LEU A 136 -8.77 -0.31 20.38
N LEU A 137 -9.29 -0.94 21.43
CA LEU A 137 -10.20 -2.08 21.31
C LEU A 137 -11.54 -1.69 20.68
N GLU A 138 -12.11 -0.55 21.05
CA GLU A 138 -13.35 -0.02 20.47
C GLU A 138 -13.22 0.26 18.98
N GLY A 139 -11.99 0.52 18.49
CA GLY A 139 -11.70 0.68 17.07
C GLY A 139 -11.79 -0.62 16.26
N ILE A 140 -11.86 -1.79 16.91
CA ILE A 140 -11.95 -3.09 16.25
C ILE A 140 -13.41 -3.39 15.92
N CYS A 141 -13.78 -3.28 14.64
CA CYS A 141 -15.09 -3.69 14.16
C CYS A 141 -15.14 -5.22 13.98
N THR A 142 -15.89 -5.91 14.84
CA THR A 142 -16.03 -7.37 14.79
C THR A 142 -17.12 -7.84 13.83
N ARG A 143 -18.05 -6.97 13.42
CA ARG A 143 -19.14 -7.28 12.48
C ARG A 143 -19.20 -6.24 11.36
N PRO A 144 -18.23 -6.27 10.42
CA PRO A 144 -18.05 -5.22 9.43
C PRO A 144 -19.22 -5.03 8.46
N ALA A 145 -20.10 -6.04 8.32
CA ALA A 145 -21.33 -5.96 7.53
C ALA A 145 -22.62 -6.06 8.36
N GLY A 146 -22.54 -6.05 9.70
CA GLY A 146 -23.69 -6.17 10.59
C GLY A 146 -24.04 -7.62 10.96
N ILE A 147 -25.29 -7.86 11.37
CA ILE A 147 -25.72 -9.16 11.90
C ILE A 147 -26.34 -10.05 10.81
N ASP A 148 -27.13 -9.45 9.93
CA ASP A 148 -27.86 -10.19 8.90
C ASP A 148 -26.95 -10.48 7.69
N PRO A 149 -27.10 -11.65 7.04
CA PRO A 149 -26.38 -11.96 5.81
C PRO A 149 -26.56 -10.87 4.75
N LYS A 150 -25.46 -10.52 4.08
CA LYS A 150 -25.42 -9.45 3.07
C LYS A 150 -24.55 -9.90 1.92
N ARG A 151 -24.94 -9.50 0.71
CA ARG A 151 -24.05 -9.44 -0.46
C ARG A 151 -23.03 -8.32 -0.29
N VAL A 152 -21.75 -8.68 -0.32
CA VAL A 152 -20.61 -7.78 -0.19
C VAL A 152 -19.70 -7.98 -1.39
N ILE A 153 -19.25 -6.92 -2.03
CA ILE A 153 -18.26 -7.00 -3.10
C ILE A 153 -16.98 -6.26 -2.70
N VAL A 154 -15.84 -6.88 -2.96
CA VAL A 154 -14.51 -6.32 -2.74
C VAL A 154 -13.83 -6.12 -4.08
N PHE A 155 -13.54 -4.86 -4.43
CA PHE A 155 -12.77 -4.51 -5.61
C PHE A 155 -11.28 -4.54 -5.29
N SER A 156 -10.56 -5.43 -5.97
CA SER A 156 -9.12 -5.63 -5.84
C SER A 156 -8.44 -5.09 -7.10
N PRO A 157 -7.68 -3.98 -7.05
CA PRO A 157 -7.00 -3.44 -8.22
C PRO A 157 -6.12 -4.50 -8.90
N HIS A 158 -5.27 -5.18 -8.14
CA HIS A 158 -4.50 -6.33 -8.59
C HIS A 158 -4.91 -7.62 -7.85
N PRO A 159 -4.58 -8.82 -8.39
CA PRO A 159 -4.86 -10.10 -7.73
C PRO A 159 -3.94 -10.38 -6.52
N ASP A 160 -4.19 -9.72 -5.40
CA ASP A 160 -3.48 -9.81 -4.10
C ASP A 160 -3.93 -8.70 -3.12
N ASP A 161 -4.31 -7.54 -3.67
CA ASP A 161 -4.69 -6.36 -2.89
C ASP A 161 -5.85 -6.60 -1.90
N ASP A 162 -6.79 -7.48 -2.25
CA ASP A 162 -7.89 -7.95 -1.41
C ASP A 162 -7.39 -8.59 -0.12
N VAL A 163 -6.49 -9.57 -0.22
CA VAL A 163 -5.94 -10.29 0.93
C VAL A 163 -4.96 -9.42 1.70
N ILE A 164 -4.08 -8.69 1.03
CA ILE A 164 -3.08 -7.82 1.67
C ILE A 164 -3.75 -6.68 2.45
N SER A 165 -4.79 -6.06 1.87
CA SER A 165 -5.41 -4.88 2.47
C SER A 165 -6.49 -5.23 3.49
N MET A 166 -7.26 -6.30 3.25
CA MET A 166 -8.43 -6.61 4.06
C MET A 166 -8.67 -8.11 4.29
N GLY A 167 -7.64 -8.96 4.21
CA GLY A 167 -7.76 -10.41 4.40
C GLY A 167 -8.45 -10.82 5.70
N GLY A 168 -8.12 -10.18 6.83
CA GLY A 168 -8.80 -10.44 8.11
C GLY A 168 -10.30 -10.08 8.07
N THR A 169 -10.66 -8.99 7.40
CA THR A 169 -12.05 -8.58 7.19
C THR A 169 -12.77 -9.54 6.23
N LEU A 170 -12.12 -9.99 5.16
CA LEU A 170 -12.65 -10.97 4.21
C LEU A 170 -13.02 -12.28 4.91
N ILE A 171 -12.09 -12.85 5.68
CA ILE A 171 -12.32 -14.06 6.49
C ILE A 171 -13.48 -13.83 7.45
N THR A 172 -13.48 -12.70 8.17
CA THR A 172 -14.55 -12.36 9.11
C THR A 172 -15.92 -12.28 8.41
N LEU A 173 -15.98 -11.71 7.21
CA LEU A 173 -17.23 -11.61 6.43
C LEU A 173 -17.71 -12.99 5.98
N ALA A 174 -16.80 -13.83 5.49
CA ALA A 174 -17.12 -15.20 5.06
C ALA A 174 -17.58 -16.07 6.24
N ASP A 175 -16.86 -16.05 7.36
CA ASP A 175 -17.20 -16.78 8.59
C ASP A 175 -18.56 -16.36 9.18
N GLN A 176 -18.95 -15.10 8.97
CA GLN A 176 -20.25 -14.56 9.38
C GLN A 176 -21.40 -14.93 8.42
N GLY A 177 -21.12 -15.66 7.34
CA GLY A 177 -22.12 -16.12 6.38
C GLY A 177 -22.60 -15.03 5.43
N HIS A 178 -21.83 -13.97 5.22
CA HIS A 178 -22.11 -12.99 4.17
C HIS A 178 -21.81 -13.59 2.78
N ASP A 179 -22.53 -13.15 1.77
CA ASP A 179 -22.26 -13.49 0.38
C ASP A 179 -21.15 -12.57 -0.14
N VAL A 180 -19.90 -12.96 0.09
CA VAL A 180 -18.71 -12.20 -0.32
C VAL A 180 -18.34 -12.52 -1.77
N TYR A 181 -18.16 -11.47 -2.56
CA TYR A 181 -17.65 -11.50 -3.93
C TYR A 181 -16.35 -10.73 -4.01
N ILE A 182 -15.41 -11.18 -4.83
CA ILE A 182 -14.16 -10.47 -5.10
C ILE A 182 -14.05 -10.18 -6.59
N ALA A 183 -13.85 -8.91 -6.91
CA ALA A 183 -13.69 -8.41 -8.27
C ALA A 183 -12.25 -7.95 -8.50
N TYR A 184 -11.47 -8.80 -9.16
CA TYR A 184 -10.11 -8.49 -9.60
C TYR A 184 -10.18 -7.62 -10.85
N MET A 185 -9.77 -6.36 -10.71
CA MET A 185 -9.95 -5.35 -11.74
C MET A 185 -8.92 -5.48 -12.86
N THR A 186 -7.67 -5.81 -12.51
CA THR A 186 -6.58 -6.01 -13.47
C THR A 186 -6.01 -7.41 -13.37
N SER A 187 -5.24 -7.84 -14.39
CA SER A 187 -4.61 -9.17 -14.42
C SER A 187 -3.35 -9.25 -13.56
N GLY A 188 -2.71 -8.11 -13.22
CA GLY A 188 -1.43 -8.08 -12.51
C GLY A 188 -0.26 -8.72 -13.27
N ASN A 189 -0.44 -9.06 -14.55
CA ASN A 189 0.53 -9.84 -15.33
C ASN A 189 1.88 -9.13 -15.55
N ILE A 190 1.90 -7.79 -15.56
CA ILE A 190 3.12 -6.99 -15.73
C ILE A 190 4.07 -7.16 -14.53
N ALA A 191 3.57 -7.55 -13.36
CA ALA A 191 4.36 -7.70 -12.13
C ALA A 191 5.01 -9.08 -11.96
N VAL A 192 4.65 -10.07 -12.79
CA VAL A 192 5.20 -11.42 -12.70
C VAL A 192 6.55 -11.49 -13.38
N PHE A 193 7.56 -11.99 -12.67
CA PHE A 193 8.90 -12.13 -13.21
C PHE A 193 9.00 -13.27 -14.22
N ASP A 194 9.90 -13.12 -15.19
CA ASP A 194 10.07 -14.11 -16.27
C ASP A 194 10.45 -15.50 -15.73
N HIS A 195 11.25 -15.58 -14.65
CA HIS A 195 11.62 -16.86 -14.04
C HIS A 195 10.43 -17.59 -13.40
N ASP A 196 9.43 -16.87 -12.87
CA ASP A 196 8.20 -17.48 -12.35
C ASP A 196 7.36 -18.04 -13.50
N ALA A 197 7.27 -17.31 -14.62
CA ALA A 197 6.60 -17.79 -15.82
C ALA A 197 7.28 -19.06 -16.38
N LEU A 198 8.61 -19.06 -16.46
CA LEU A 198 9.41 -20.21 -16.90
C LEU A 198 9.12 -21.47 -16.08
N ARG A 199 9.04 -21.35 -14.75
CA ARG A 199 8.73 -22.49 -13.87
C ARG A 199 7.37 -23.11 -14.20
N HIS A 200 6.36 -22.30 -14.52
CA HIS A 200 5.04 -22.79 -14.88
C HIS A 200 5.02 -23.38 -16.29
N ILE A 201 5.74 -22.79 -17.25
CA ILE A 201 5.91 -23.34 -18.60
C ILE A 201 6.58 -24.72 -18.51
N ASP A 202 7.65 -24.86 -17.71
CA ASP A 202 8.33 -26.13 -17.49
C ASP A 202 7.40 -27.19 -16.89
N PHE A 203 6.56 -26.81 -15.93
CA PHE A 203 5.55 -27.72 -15.38
C PHE A 203 4.57 -28.18 -16.45
N VAL A 204 4.04 -27.27 -17.28
CA VAL A 204 3.08 -27.61 -18.36
C VAL A 204 3.73 -28.47 -19.45
N LEU A 205 5.02 -28.22 -19.74
CA LEU A 205 5.80 -29.00 -20.68
C LEU A 205 5.99 -30.44 -20.19
N GLU A 206 6.42 -30.63 -18.95
CA GLU A 206 6.57 -31.97 -18.35
C GLU A 206 5.21 -32.67 -18.18
N PHE A 207 4.15 -31.93 -17.88
CA PHE A 207 2.78 -32.45 -17.87
C PHE A 207 2.37 -33.00 -19.23
N HIS A 208 2.61 -32.26 -20.32
CA HIS A 208 2.31 -32.75 -21.68
C HIS A 208 3.15 -33.97 -22.03
N LYS A 209 4.45 -33.99 -21.72
CA LYS A 209 5.30 -35.17 -21.95
C LYS A 209 4.77 -36.41 -21.22
N LEU A 210 4.17 -36.23 -20.04
CA LEU A 210 3.65 -37.33 -19.23
C LEU A 210 2.30 -37.85 -19.72
N PHE A 211 1.36 -36.96 -20.06
CA PHE A 211 -0.04 -37.32 -20.33
C PHE A 211 -0.44 -37.26 -21.81
N HIS A 212 0.25 -36.45 -22.61
CA HIS A 212 -0.03 -36.19 -24.03
C HIS A 212 1.26 -36.16 -24.88
N PRO A 213 2.14 -37.18 -24.81
CA PRO A 213 3.41 -37.19 -25.53
C PRO A 213 3.27 -37.15 -27.05
N GLU A 214 2.10 -37.49 -27.58
CA GLU A 214 1.76 -37.42 -29.00
C GLU A 214 1.54 -35.98 -29.52
N ASP A 215 1.24 -35.01 -28.64
CA ASP A 215 0.98 -33.62 -29.03
C ASP A 215 2.30 -32.85 -29.23
N GLN A 216 3.00 -33.20 -30.31
CA GLN A 216 4.27 -32.57 -30.67
C GLN A 216 4.12 -31.07 -30.94
N ALA A 217 2.98 -30.64 -31.46
CA ALA A 217 2.73 -29.22 -31.73
C ALA A 217 2.70 -28.39 -30.43
N ALA A 218 2.04 -28.89 -29.39
CA ALA A 218 2.03 -28.23 -28.08
C ALA A 218 3.44 -28.20 -27.44
N LEU A 219 4.19 -29.30 -27.54
CA LEU A 219 5.55 -29.39 -26.98
C LEU A 219 6.51 -28.41 -27.67
N GLU A 220 6.49 -28.34 -29.01
CA GLU A 220 7.29 -27.38 -29.79
C GLU A 220 6.91 -25.94 -29.43
N HIS A 221 5.61 -25.65 -29.27
CA HIS A 221 5.14 -24.31 -28.90
C HIS A 221 5.62 -23.89 -27.50
N LEU A 222 5.53 -24.78 -26.50
CA LEU A 222 6.00 -24.51 -25.14
C LEU A 222 7.52 -24.32 -25.08
N GLN A 223 8.28 -25.08 -25.88
CA GLN A 223 9.72 -24.88 -26.04
C GLN A 223 10.05 -23.52 -26.67
N ALA A 224 9.33 -23.11 -27.71
CA ALA A 224 9.51 -21.81 -28.34
C ALA A 224 9.21 -20.65 -27.36
N LEU A 225 8.19 -20.77 -26.52
CA LEU A 225 7.89 -19.78 -25.47
C LEU A 225 9.03 -19.67 -24.46
N LYS A 226 9.62 -20.80 -24.06
CA LYS A 226 10.78 -20.83 -23.17
C LYS A 226 12.00 -20.13 -23.80
N GLU A 227 12.33 -20.47 -25.04
CA GLU A 227 13.43 -19.85 -25.79
C GLU A 227 13.21 -18.35 -26.01
N SER A 228 11.95 -17.90 -26.13
CA SER A 228 11.62 -16.48 -26.27
C SER A 228 12.02 -15.66 -25.04
N ILE A 229 11.93 -16.23 -23.84
CA ILE A 229 12.36 -15.57 -22.59
C ILE A 229 13.88 -15.51 -22.51
N ASP A 230 14.57 -16.61 -22.83
CA ASP A 230 16.03 -16.69 -22.73
C ASP A 230 16.73 -15.69 -23.66
N ASN A 231 16.11 -15.34 -24.78
CA ASN A 231 16.61 -14.37 -25.75
C ASN A 231 16.14 -12.93 -25.52
N LYS A 232 15.35 -12.68 -24.47
CA LYS A 232 14.76 -11.37 -24.17
C LYS A 232 15.77 -10.42 -23.53
N ASN A 233 15.81 -9.16 -23.97
CA ASN A 233 16.63 -8.13 -23.34
C ASN A 233 15.86 -7.35 -22.28
N ALA A 234 16.58 -6.70 -21.36
CA ALA A 234 15.98 -5.83 -20.36
C ALA A 234 15.21 -4.67 -21.02
N GLY A 235 13.91 -4.61 -20.77
CA GLY A 235 13.01 -3.58 -21.33
C GLY A 235 12.20 -4.02 -22.55
N ASP A 236 12.47 -5.22 -23.09
CA ASP A 236 11.63 -5.80 -24.14
C ASP A 236 10.24 -6.13 -23.58
N LEU A 237 9.21 -5.91 -24.41
CA LEU A 237 7.83 -6.20 -24.06
C LEU A 237 7.57 -7.71 -24.13
N ASP A 238 6.73 -8.20 -23.22
CA ASP A 238 6.23 -9.55 -23.26
C ASP A 238 5.26 -9.75 -24.44
N THR A 239 5.27 -10.95 -25.02
CA THR A 239 4.26 -11.34 -26.02
C THR A 239 2.88 -11.46 -25.35
N PRO A 240 1.77 -11.34 -26.13
CA PRO A 240 0.42 -11.55 -25.59
C PRO A 240 0.25 -12.90 -24.89
N GLU A 241 0.89 -13.96 -25.41
CA GLU A 241 0.87 -15.30 -24.81
C GLU A 241 1.59 -15.32 -23.46
N MET A 242 2.74 -14.66 -23.37
CA MET A 242 3.51 -14.56 -22.13
C MET A 242 2.74 -13.77 -21.06
N LEU A 243 2.13 -12.64 -21.44
CA LEU A 243 1.25 -11.86 -20.57
C LEU A 243 0.02 -12.67 -20.14
N GLY A 244 -0.47 -13.57 -20.99
CA GLY A 244 -1.52 -14.53 -20.68
C GLY A 244 -1.09 -15.53 -19.60
N ILE A 245 0.08 -16.16 -19.76
CA ILE A 245 0.65 -17.10 -18.77
C ILE A 245 0.84 -16.40 -17.42
N LYS A 246 1.45 -15.22 -17.41
CA LYS A 246 1.64 -14.41 -16.21
C LYS A 246 0.32 -14.05 -15.54
N GLY A 247 -0.70 -13.73 -16.34
CA GLY A 247 -2.06 -13.50 -15.84
C GLY A 247 -2.70 -14.75 -15.22
N LEU A 248 -2.47 -15.93 -15.81
CA LEU A 248 -2.96 -17.20 -15.27
C LEU A 248 -2.34 -17.52 -13.91
N ILE A 249 -1.03 -17.28 -13.74
CA ILE A 249 -0.33 -17.47 -12.46
C ILE A 249 -1.02 -16.66 -11.37
N ARG A 250 -1.13 -15.34 -11.58
CA ARG A 250 -1.81 -14.41 -10.66
C ARG A 250 -3.25 -14.80 -10.38
N LYS A 251 -3.99 -15.23 -11.41
CA LYS A 251 -5.36 -15.71 -11.27
C LYS A 251 -5.43 -16.93 -10.35
N THR A 252 -4.58 -17.94 -10.55
CA THR A 252 -4.58 -19.17 -9.74
C THR A 252 -4.17 -18.90 -8.29
N GLU A 253 -3.20 -18.01 -8.07
CA GLU A 253 -2.76 -17.58 -6.74
C GLU A 253 -3.89 -16.85 -6.01
N ALA A 254 -4.57 -15.93 -6.68
CA ALA A 254 -5.69 -15.19 -6.11
C ALA A 254 -6.89 -16.10 -5.81
N THR A 255 -7.22 -17.04 -6.69
CA THR A 255 -8.26 -18.04 -6.41
C THR A 255 -7.93 -18.85 -5.16
N ALA A 256 -6.70 -19.36 -5.04
CA ALA A 256 -6.28 -20.12 -3.85
C ALA A 256 -6.31 -19.25 -2.58
N GLY A 257 -5.89 -17.99 -2.66
CA GLY A 257 -5.98 -17.04 -1.55
C GLY A 257 -7.41 -16.76 -1.10
N ALA A 258 -8.32 -16.60 -2.05
CA ALA A 258 -9.74 -16.36 -1.79
C ALA A 258 -10.43 -17.60 -1.15
N GLU A 259 -10.10 -18.80 -1.61
CA GLU A 259 -10.61 -20.05 -1.01
C GLU A 259 -10.19 -20.18 0.46
N VAL A 260 -8.93 -19.86 0.78
CA VAL A 260 -8.44 -19.82 2.17
C VAL A 260 -9.18 -18.77 2.99
N ALA A 261 -9.57 -17.65 2.37
CA ALA A 261 -10.39 -16.62 3.00
C ALA A 261 -11.88 -16.98 3.14
N GLY A 262 -12.29 -18.17 2.69
CA GLY A 262 -13.68 -18.64 2.75
C GLY A 262 -14.57 -18.12 1.61
N VAL A 263 -13.98 -17.58 0.55
CA VAL A 263 -14.71 -17.12 -0.64
C VAL A 263 -14.57 -18.15 -1.76
N PRO A 264 -15.69 -18.75 -2.22
CA PRO A 264 -15.64 -19.80 -3.22
C PRO A 264 -15.40 -19.25 -4.64
N GLU A 265 -14.81 -20.07 -5.52
CA GLU A 265 -14.38 -19.67 -6.87
C GLU A 265 -15.53 -19.06 -7.71
N GLU A 266 -16.76 -19.56 -7.58
CA GLU A 266 -17.92 -19.03 -8.32
C GLU A 266 -18.30 -17.58 -7.97
N ARG A 267 -17.74 -17.03 -6.89
CA ARG A 267 -17.92 -15.63 -6.46
C ARG A 267 -16.74 -14.73 -6.81
N LEU A 268 -15.72 -15.27 -7.48
CA LEU A 268 -14.61 -14.49 -8.01
C LEU A 268 -14.96 -13.95 -9.40
N ARG A 269 -14.51 -12.73 -9.68
CA ARG A 269 -14.75 -12.03 -10.95
C ARG A 269 -13.44 -11.42 -11.43
N PHE A 270 -12.91 -11.93 -12.52
CA PHE A 270 -11.69 -11.41 -13.16
C PHE A 270 -12.09 -10.50 -14.31
N LEU A 271 -12.10 -9.19 -14.07
CA LEU A 271 -12.63 -8.20 -15.00
C LEU A 271 -11.68 -7.88 -16.15
N ASN A 272 -10.37 -8.03 -15.92
CA ASN A 272 -9.33 -7.78 -16.91
C ASN A 272 -9.51 -6.43 -17.64
N LEU A 273 -9.75 -5.36 -16.87
CA LEU A 273 -10.21 -4.09 -17.42
C LEU A 273 -9.32 -3.58 -18.58
N PRO A 274 -9.94 -3.15 -19.71
CA PRO A 274 -9.24 -2.71 -20.91
C PRO A 274 -8.11 -1.69 -20.70
N PHE A 275 -8.26 -0.76 -19.74
CA PHE A 275 -7.24 0.28 -19.51
C PHE A 275 -5.86 -0.31 -19.13
N TYR A 276 -5.84 -1.50 -18.53
CA TYR A 276 -4.63 -2.19 -18.07
C TYR A 276 -4.03 -3.13 -19.12
N GLN A 277 -4.81 -3.51 -20.15
CA GLN A 277 -4.38 -4.45 -21.20
C GLN A 277 -3.50 -3.76 -22.26
N THR A 278 -2.38 -3.19 -21.84
CA THR A 278 -1.42 -2.50 -22.72
C THR A 278 -0.12 -3.27 -22.90
N GLY A 279 0.21 -4.19 -21.99
CA GLY A 279 1.52 -4.84 -21.91
C GLY A 279 2.66 -3.89 -21.52
N GLN A 280 2.35 -2.64 -21.16
CA GLN A 280 3.31 -1.60 -20.81
C GLN A 280 3.09 -1.13 -19.35
N VAL A 281 4.16 -0.62 -18.72
CA VAL A 281 4.06 0.02 -17.39
C VAL A 281 3.09 1.21 -17.40
N SER A 282 3.00 1.91 -18.54
CA SER A 282 2.03 2.99 -18.77
C SER A 282 0.67 2.40 -19.17
N LYS A 283 -0.37 2.83 -18.48
CA LYS A 283 -1.75 2.41 -18.70
C LYS A 283 -2.46 3.36 -19.67
N LYS A 284 -3.54 2.88 -20.29
CA LYS A 284 -4.45 3.76 -21.04
C LYS A 284 -5.29 4.60 -20.07
N PRO A 285 -5.80 5.77 -20.49
CA PRO A 285 -6.90 6.41 -19.78
C PRO A 285 -8.11 5.48 -19.72
N ILE A 286 -8.91 5.61 -18.66
CA ILE A 286 -10.18 4.87 -18.52
C ILE A 286 -11.12 5.21 -19.68
N GLY A 287 -11.82 4.18 -20.19
CA GLY A 287 -12.82 4.32 -21.23
C GLY A 287 -14.23 3.95 -20.76
N GLU A 288 -15.21 4.17 -21.64
CA GLU A 288 -16.61 3.77 -21.38
C GLU A 288 -16.78 2.26 -21.21
N GLU A 289 -15.92 1.47 -21.85
CA GLU A 289 -15.92 0.00 -21.74
C GLU A 289 -15.55 -0.46 -20.31
N ASP A 290 -14.52 0.14 -19.70
CA ASP A 290 -14.13 -0.16 -18.33
C ASP A 290 -15.30 0.13 -17.36
N ILE A 291 -15.98 1.26 -17.57
CA ILE A 291 -17.13 1.68 -16.76
C ILE A 291 -18.30 0.72 -16.95
N ALA A 292 -18.58 0.28 -18.18
CA ALA A 292 -19.66 -0.64 -18.48
C ALA A 292 -19.48 -1.98 -17.76
N ILE A 293 -18.26 -2.55 -17.79
CA ILE A 293 -17.93 -3.81 -17.11
C ILE A 293 -18.22 -3.73 -15.60
N VAL A 294 -17.75 -2.67 -14.94
CA VAL A 294 -17.97 -2.48 -13.50
C VAL A 294 -19.46 -2.21 -13.20
N ALA A 295 -20.12 -1.40 -14.01
CA ALA A 295 -21.54 -1.08 -13.83
C ALA A 295 -22.43 -2.32 -14.00
N ASP A 296 -22.15 -3.17 -14.97
CA ASP A 296 -22.89 -4.42 -15.21
C ASP A 296 -22.68 -5.41 -14.06
N LEU A 297 -21.45 -5.53 -13.55
CA LEU A 297 -21.15 -6.34 -12.38
C LEU A 297 -21.93 -5.88 -11.13
N LEU A 298 -21.97 -4.57 -10.89
CA LEU A 298 -22.71 -4.00 -9.76
C LEU A 298 -24.22 -4.24 -9.89
N ARG A 299 -24.77 -4.21 -11.12
CA ARG A 299 -26.17 -4.54 -11.38
C ARG A 299 -26.46 -6.04 -11.18
N GLU A 300 -25.56 -6.92 -11.63
CA GLU A 300 -25.65 -8.37 -11.46
C GLU A 300 -25.69 -8.74 -9.96
N ILE A 301 -24.71 -8.26 -9.21
CA ILE A 301 -24.55 -8.64 -7.79
C ILE A 301 -25.54 -7.89 -6.91
N ASN A 302 -25.85 -6.63 -7.23
CA ASN A 302 -26.66 -5.73 -6.41
C ASN A 302 -26.20 -5.72 -4.93
N PRO A 303 -24.94 -5.34 -4.66
CA PRO A 303 -24.33 -5.48 -3.35
C PRO A 303 -24.93 -4.52 -2.32
N HIS A 304 -24.98 -4.95 -1.05
CA HIS A 304 -25.35 -4.07 0.06
C HIS A 304 -24.17 -3.24 0.57
N GLN A 305 -22.95 -3.74 0.33
CA GLN A 305 -21.71 -3.13 0.80
C GLN A 305 -20.61 -3.35 -0.22
N ILE A 306 -19.82 -2.30 -0.46
CA ILE A 306 -18.75 -2.27 -1.46
C ILE A 306 -17.48 -1.86 -0.73
N TYR A 307 -16.40 -2.60 -0.96
CA TYR A 307 -15.04 -2.24 -0.56
C TYR A 307 -14.22 -1.88 -1.81
N VAL A 308 -13.45 -0.80 -1.71
CA VAL A 308 -12.58 -0.30 -2.78
C VAL A 308 -11.23 0.07 -2.16
N ALA A 309 -10.13 -0.25 -2.83
CA ALA A 309 -8.80 0.14 -2.39
C ALA A 309 -8.64 1.67 -2.41
N GLY A 310 -8.18 2.26 -1.31
CA GLY A 310 -8.19 3.71 -1.08
C GLY A 310 -6.87 4.45 -1.30
N ASP A 311 -5.90 3.90 -2.04
CA ASP A 311 -4.61 4.59 -2.22
C ASP A 311 -4.71 5.74 -3.24
N LEU A 312 -4.95 6.94 -2.71
CA LEU A 312 -5.04 8.21 -3.46
C LEU A 312 -3.69 8.92 -3.61
N SER A 313 -2.61 8.38 -3.03
CA SER A 313 -1.32 9.08 -2.92
C SER A 313 -0.54 9.12 -4.24
N ASP A 314 -0.76 8.16 -5.15
CA ASP A 314 -0.23 8.18 -6.52
C ASP A 314 -1.33 8.57 -7.54
N PRO A 315 -1.30 9.78 -8.15
CA PRO A 315 -2.28 10.21 -9.14
C PRO A 315 -2.30 9.36 -10.43
N HIS A 316 -1.27 8.53 -10.66
CA HIS A 316 -1.14 7.66 -11.82
C HIS A 316 -1.09 6.16 -11.45
N GLY A 317 -1.28 5.84 -10.17
CA GLY A 317 -1.27 4.48 -9.66
C GLY A 317 -2.52 3.71 -10.09
N THR A 318 -2.38 2.40 -10.37
CA THR A 318 -3.50 1.53 -10.76
C THR A 318 -4.64 1.60 -9.72
N HIS A 319 -4.31 1.71 -8.43
CA HIS A 319 -5.27 1.73 -7.32
C HIS A 319 -6.21 2.94 -7.42
N ARG A 320 -5.68 4.13 -7.72
CA ARG A 320 -6.48 5.33 -7.90
C ARG A 320 -7.33 5.30 -9.15
N VAL A 321 -6.84 4.68 -10.22
CA VAL A 321 -7.62 4.53 -11.48
C VAL A 321 -8.78 3.55 -11.29
N CYS A 322 -8.57 2.53 -10.47
CA CYS A 322 -9.58 1.56 -10.08
C CYS A 322 -10.66 2.11 -9.13
N ALA A 323 -10.30 3.07 -8.26
CA ALA A 323 -11.20 3.67 -7.28
C ALA A 323 -12.10 4.77 -7.85
#